data_AF-D0LCF0-F1
#
_entry.id   AF-D0LCF0-F1
#
_cell.length_a   1.000
_cell.length_b   1.000
_cell.length_c   1.000
_cell.angle_alpha   90.00
_cell.angle_beta   90.00
_cell.angle_gamma   90.00
#
_symmetry.space_group_name_H-M   'P 1'
#
loop_
_entity.id
_entity.type
_entity.pdbx_description
1 polymer ?
#
loop_
_entity_poly.entity_id
_entity_poly.type
_entity_poly.pdbx_seq_one_letter_code
_entity_poly.pdbx_strand_id
1 'polypeptide(L)'
;MNGGVTGISDYKLRNDDFTWFPDLNIGGRRVGLFSLGGDACDTIVESGRAFVFTDVALGRLDDDVTENCNRAIAFTRATIDLMPR
;
A
#
# COMPACT_ATOMS: atom_id res chain seq x y z
N MET A 1 -9.88 7.87 7.15
CA MET A 1 -10.14 9.25 6.64
C MET A 1 -8.80 9.98 6.51
N ASN A 2 -8.38 10.31 5.28
CA ASN A 2 -6.99 10.69 4.96
C ASN A 2 -6.67 12.20 5.12
N GLY A 3 -7.54 12.99 5.76
CA GLY A 3 -7.38 14.44 5.86
C GLY A 3 -6.33 14.85 6.91
N GLY A 4 -5.36 15.68 6.53
CA GLY A 4 -4.37 16.26 7.45
C GLY A 4 -3.10 15.44 7.68
N VAL A 5 -2.88 14.38 6.89
CA VAL A 5 -1.69 13.54 6.95
C VAL A 5 -0.72 13.95 5.84
N THR A 6 0.57 14.09 6.14
CA THR A 6 1.63 14.37 5.15
C THR A 6 2.71 13.31 5.26
N GLY A 7 3.06 12.62 4.18
CA GLY A 7 4.03 11.54 4.28
C GLY A 7 3.41 10.18 4.59
N ILE A 8 4.01 9.13 4.03
CA ILE A 8 3.71 7.74 4.42
C ILE A 8 3.95 7.53 5.93
N SER A 9 4.95 8.18 6.54
CA SER A 9 5.23 8.03 7.97
C SER A 9 4.07 8.50 8.85
N ASP A 10 3.51 9.68 8.60
CA ASP A 10 2.37 10.19 9.37
C ASP A 10 1.13 9.33 9.12
N TYR A 11 0.98 8.80 7.90
CA TYR A 11 -0.11 7.87 7.58
C TYR A 11 -0.01 6.59 8.42
N LYS A 12 1.20 6.04 8.57
CA LYS A 12 1.43 4.87 9.43
C LYS A 12 1.12 5.16 10.90
N LEU A 13 1.58 6.31 11.41
CA LEU A 13 1.34 6.70 12.80
C LEU A 13 -0.16 6.88 13.11
N ARG A 14 -0.95 7.32 12.12
CA ARG A 14 -2.39 7.51 12.28
C ARG A 14 -3.21 6.22 12.19
N ASN A 15 -2.71 5.24 11.47
CA ASN A 15 -3.38 3.95 11.25
C ASN A 15 -2.49 2.84 11.83
N ASP A 16 -2.17 2.97 13.12
CA ASP A 16 -1.31 2.04 13.86
C ASP A 16 -2.00 0.70 14.15
N ASP A 17 -3.32 0.63 13.92
CA ASP A 17 -4.15 -0.55 13.96
C ASP A 17 -3.99 -1.47 12.73
N PHE A 18 -3.36 -1.00 11.66
CA PHE A 18 -3.09 -1.81 10.47
C PHE A 18 -1.90 -2.75 10.68
N THR A 19 -1.90 -3.88 9.99
CA THR A 19 -0.70 -4.72 9.91
C THR A 19 0.27 -4.13 8.90
N TRP A 20 1.24 -3.35 9.37
CA TRP A 20 2.29 -2.77 8.52
C TRP A 20 3.41 -3.76 8.25
N PHE A 21 3.72 -3.94 6.96
CA PHE A 21 4.91 -4.67 6.52
C PHE A 21 6.09 -3.71 6.30
N PRO A 22 7.33 -4.23 6.13
CA PRO A 22 8.47 -3.40 5.76
C PRO A 22 8.19 -2.59 4.49
N ASP A 23 8.61 -1.33 4.48
CA ASP A 23 8.50 -0.50 3.29
C ASP A 23 9.34 -1.05 2.15
N LEU A 24 8.85 -0.85 0.94
CA LEU A 24 9.53 -1.24 -0.29
C LEU A 24 10.08 0.01 -0.98
N ASN A 25 11.16 -0.18 -1.73
CA ASN A 25 11.66 0.81 -2.68
C ASN A 25 11.38 0.30 -4.10
N ILE A 26 10.47 0.96 -4.80
CA ILE A 26 10.04 0.57 -6.15
C ILE A 26 10.12 1.81 -7.03
N GLY A 27 10.79 1.73 -8.19
CA GLY A 27 10.97 2.91 -9.07
C GLY A 27 11.67 4.10 -8.41
N GLY A 28 12.50 3.85 -7.38
CA GLY A 28 13.14 4.90 -6.59
C GLY A 28 12.18 5.68 -5.67
N ARG A 29 11.02 5.11 -5.35
CA ARG A 29 10.00 5.68 -4.48
C ARG A 29 9.74 4.75 -3.31
N ARG A 30 9.48 5.35 -2.14
CA ARG A 30 8.99 4.62 -0.96
C ARG A 30 7.55 4.17 -1.22
N VAL A 31 7.31 2.89 -1.00
CA VAL A 31 6.00 2.26 -1.08
C VAL A 31 5.70 1.64 0.27
N GLY A 32 4.65 2.11 0.93
CA GLY A 32 4.13 1.46 2.12
C GLY A 32 3.36 0.21 1.72
N LEU A 33 3.45 -0.84 2.52
CA LEU A 33 2.71 -2.10 2.35
C LEU A 33 2.01 -2.41 3.66
N PHE A 34 0.70 -2.67 3.61
CA PHE A 34 -0.08 -2.99 4.80
C PHE A 34 -1.25 -3.90 4.47
N SER A 35 -1.85 -4.44 5.51
CA SER A 35 -3.09 -5.20 5.45
C SER A 35 -4.06 -4.65 6.49
N LEU A 36 -5.30 -4.41 6.05
CA LEU A 36 -6.45 -3.99 6.87
C LEU A 36 -7.15 -5.17 7.57
N GLY A 37 -6.78 -6.40 7.20
CA GLY A 37 -7.42 -7.65 7.58
C GLY A 37 -6.87 -8.80 6.72
N GLY A 38 -6.96 -10.04 7.21
CA GLY A 38 -6.26 -11.20 6.60
C GLY A 38 -6.61 -11.52 5.14
N ASP A 39 -7.61 -10.87 4.57
CA ASP A 39 -8.14 -11.06 3.23
C ASP A 39 -7.71 -10.00 2.21
N ALA A 40 -7.05 -8.91 2.63
CA ALA A 40 -6.62 -7.83 1.75
C ALA A 40 -5.18 -7.38 2.01
N CYS A 41 -4.52 -6.90 0.96
CA CYS A 41 -3.23 -6.24 1.07
C CYS A 41 -3.13 -5.04 0.14
N ASP A 42 -2.66 -3.94 0.72
CA ASP A 42 -2.61 -2.63 0.11
C ASP A 42 -1.17 -2.15 -0.03
N THR A 43 -0.91 -1.45 -1.12
CA THR A 43 0.26 -0.56 -1.21
C THR A 43 -0.18 0.90 -1.22
N ILE A 44 0.63 1.77 -0.62
CA ILE A 44 0.46 3.23 -0.63
C ILE A 44 1.71 3.91 -1.18
N VAL A 45 1.52 4.83 -2.12
CA VAL A 45 2.60 5.62 -2.74
C VAL A 45 2.22 7.10 -2.71
N GLU A 46 3.17 7.97 -2.34
CA GLU A 46 3.02 9.41 -2.47
C GLU A 46 3.24 9.87 -3.91
N SER A 47 2.28 10.60 -4.46
CA SER A 47 2.28 11.19 -5.80
C SER A 47 1.87 12.66 -5.71
N GLY A 48 2.85 13.57 -5.67
CA GLY A 48 2.63 14.98 -5.35
C GLY A 48 1.96 15.16 -3.99
N ARG A 49 0.74 15.72 -3.98
CA ARG A 49 -0.09 15.91 -2.78
C ARG A 49 -1.12 14.79 -2.56
N ALA A 50 -1.08 13.75 -3.37
CA ALA A 50 -2.00 12.63 -3.31
C ALA A 50 -1.30 11.36 -2.79
N PHE A 51 -2.09 10.50 -2.16
CA PHE A 51 -1.72 9.11 -1.94
C PHE A 51 -2.41 8.25 -2.99
N VAL A 52 -1.66 7.42 -3.68
CA VAL A 52 -2.18 6.38 -4.58
C VAL A 52 -2.16 5.07 -3.82
N PHE A 53 -3.33 4.43 -3.73
CA PHE A 53 -3.49 3.12 -3.11
C PHE A 53 -3.71 2.08 -4.19
N THR A 54 -3.09 0.92 -4.04
CA THR A 54 -3.43 -0.28 -4.79
C THR A 54 -3.84 -1.35 -3.80
N ASP A 55 -5.13 -1.65 -3.78
CA ASP A 55 -5.75 -2.66 -2.94
C ASP A 55 -5.91 -3.97 -3.74
N VAL A 56 -5.64 -5.10 -3.10
CA VAL A 56 -5.87 -6.44 -3.64
C VAL A 56 -6.56 -7.30 -2.59
N ALA A 57 -7.77 -7.75 -2.93
CA ALA A 57 -8.51 -8.80 -2.23
C ALA A 57 -9.02 -9.82 -3.25
N LEU A 58 -8.75 -11.12 -3.05
CA LEU A 58 -9.16 -12.18 -3.99
C LEU A 58 -10.51 -12.81 -3.61
N GLY A 59 -11.02 -12.53 -2.40
CA GLY A 59 -12.36 -12.87 -1.96
C GLY A 59 -12.56 -14.36 -1.66
N ARG A 60 -11.50 -15.09 -1.26
CA ARG A 60 -11.60 -16.50 -0.84
C ARG A 60 -11.46 -16.61 0.68
N LEU A 61 -12.12 -17.62 1.26
CA LEU A 61 -12.23 -17.84 2.71
C LEU A 61 -10.90 -18.15 3.43
N ASP A 62 -9.82 -18.28 2.68
CA ASP A 62 -8.52 -18.78 3.08
C ASP A 62 -7.41 -18.11 2.24
N ASP A 63 -7.68 -16.88 1.79
CA ASP A 63 -6.70 -16.08 1.06
C ASP A 63 -5.42 -15.90 1.90
N ASP A 64 -4.31 -16.36 1.34
CA ASP A 64 -2.99 -16.07 1.86
C ASP A 64 -2.70 -14.59 1.62
N VAL A 65 -2.68 -13.80 2.70
CA VAL A 65 -2.28 -12.39 2.66
C VAL A 65 -0.98 -12.18 1.88
N THR A 66 -0.08 -13.18 1.87
CA THR A 66 1.16 -13.16 1.10
C THR A 66 0.90 -13.11 -0.40
N GLU A 67 -0.06 -13.88 -0.93
CA GLU A 67 -0.43 -13.83 -2.35
C GLU A 67 -1.00 -12.45 -2.72
N ASN A 68 -1.88 -11.91 -1.87
CA ASN A 68 -2.47 -10.60 -2.06
C ASN A 68 -1.41 -9.49 -2.07
N CYS A 69 -0.48 -9.52 -1.11
CA CYS A 69 0.63 -8.58 -1.07
C CYS A 69 1.54 -8.71 -2.30
N ASN A 70 1.86 -9.93 -2.74
CA ASN A 70 2.66 -10.13 -3.96
C ASN A 70 1.99 -9.52 -5.19
N ARG A 71 0.67 -9.65 -5.31
CA ARG A 71 -0.11 -9.04 -6.40
C ARG A 71 -0.17 -7.52 -6.27
N ALA A 72 -0.39 -6.98 -5.07
CA ALA A 72 -0.38 -5.54 -4.82
C ALA A 72 0.97 -4.91 -5.20
N ILE A 73 2.08 -5.56 -4.84
CA ILE A 73 3.44 -5.17 -5.23
C ILE A 73 3.61 -5.23 -6.75
N ALA A 74 3.12 -6.28 -7.42
CA ALA A 74 3.23 -6.44 -8.86
C ALA A 74 2.47 -5.34 -9.62
N PHE A 75 1.23 -5.04 -9.23
CA PHE A 75 0.45 -3.96 -9.81
C PHE A 75 1.09 -2.59 -9.58
N THR A 76 1.62 -2.35 -8.38
CA THR A 76 2.34 -1.11 -8.09
C THR A 76 3.61 -1.00 -8.93
N ARG A 77 4.41 -2.06 -9.06
CA ARG A 77 5.56 -2.09 -9.98
C ARG A 77 5.18 -1.75 -11.42
N ALA A 78 4.04 -2.24 -11.90
CA ALA A 78 3.58 -2.01 -13.26
C ALA A 78 3.09 -0.57 -13.51
N THR A 79 2.66 0.14 -12.46
CA THR A 79 1.97 1.43 -12.61
C THR A 79 2.72 2.61 -12.00
N ILE A 80 3.76 2.37 -11.18
CA ILE A 80 4.43 3.42 -10.40
C ILE A 80 5.07 4.53 -11.24
N ASP A 81 5.53 4.22 -12.45
CA ASP A 81 6.14 5.19 -13.35
C ASP A 81 5.11 6.10 -14.04
N LEU A 82 3.82 5.74 -13.98
CA LEU A 82 2.71 6.54 -14.48
C LEU A 82 2.18 7.52 -13.43
N MET A 83 2.54 7.34 -12.15
CA MET A 83 2.08 8.22 -11.08
C MET A 83 2.98 9.47 -11.03
N PRO A 84 2.44 10.70 -11.13
CA PRO A 84 3.22 11.92 -11.01
C PRO A 84 4.06 11.99 -9.74
N ARG A 85 5.14 12.78 -9.80
CA ARG A 85 5.96 13.10 -8.61
C ARG A 85 5.42 14.32 -7.90
#